data_AF-A0A9P9BH13-F1
#
_entry.id   AF-A0A9P9BH13-F1
#
_cell.length_a   1.000
_cell.length_b   1.000
_cell.length_c   1.000
_cell.angle_alpha   90.00
_cell.angle_beta   90.00
_cell.angle_gamma   90.00
#
_symmetry.space_group_name_H-M   'P 1'
#
loop_
_entity.id
_entity.type
_entity.pdbx_description
1 polymer ?
#
loop_
_entity_poly.entity_id
_entity_poly.type
_entity_poly.pdbx_seq_one_letter_code
_entity_poly.pdbx_strand_id
1 'polypeptide(L)'
;MTAIVDSATQGAPNMMPDYEIKFLPKPTAVLGPNTELTSTVLSTFDMPPSVTKLHAQFLDTTGKDIYTAGWSARIRKTENEDDLELTYKKRYVIMDGDIDAALTTANNDGFDAGDAKYEAQVEWGYQKQTLSITRKKKVADSVNSGMDLPGTCKSRAMLVDKAPDKFDNWLGINWGTDALAKSRIFGPVLAKRSIGTWEGMRLYIEVWPIRNRAGIGNDCLVEASFKTESRTTALTKHDSFISYLQEKGWFLEEDSLKTQLIMERY
;
A
#
# COMPACT_ATOMS: atom_id res chain seq x y z
N MET A 1 20.72 -8.75 -53.73
CA MET A 1 20.48 -7.85 -52.60
C MET A 1 19.96 -8.71 -51.46
N THR A 2 20.77 -8.88 -50.42
CA THR A 2 20.45 -9.72 -49.25
C THR A 2 19.58 -8.88 -48.31
N ALA A 3 18.39 -9.36 -48.00
CA ALA A 3 17.49 -8.69 -47.06
C ALA A 3 18.10 -8.75 -45.65
N ILE A 4 18.35 -7.58 -45.07
CA ILE A 4 18.66 -7.43 -43.65
C ILE A 4 17.34 -7.65 -42.92
N VAL A 5 17.22 -8.78 -42.23
CA VAL A 5 16.12 -9.02 -41.29
C VAL A 5 16.46 -8.16 -40.08
N ASP A 6 15.75 -7.05 -39.95
CA ASP A 6 15.80 -6.18 -38.78
C ASP A 6 15.28 -7.02 -37.61
N SER A 7 16.19 -7.45 -36.73
CA SER A 7 15.81 -8.16 -35.52
C SER A 7 15.15 -7.13 -34.61
N ALA A 8 13.82 -7.07 -34.64
CA ALA A 8 13.06 -6.33 -33.64
C ALA A 8 13.55 -6.79 -32.26
N THR A 9 14.21 -5.90 -31.54
CA THR A 9 14.57 -6.13 -30.15
C THR A 9 13.27 -6.39 -29.39
N GLN A 10 13.05 -7.65 -29.01
CA GLN A 10 11.91 -8.03 -28.20
C GLN A 10 11.96 -7.17 -26.93
N GLY A 11 10.94 -6.33 -26.72
CA GLY A 11 10.86 -5.47 -25.54
C GLY A 11 11.04 -6.29 -24.26
N ALA A 12 11.65 -5.69 -23.24
CA ALA A 12 11.88 -6.36 -21.97
C ALA A 12 10.56 -6.93 -21.43
N PRO A 13 10.54 -8.14 -20.83
CA PRO A 13 9.30 -8.73 -20.35
C PRO A 13 8.71 -7.93 -19.18
N ASN A 14 7.38 -7.97 -19.05
CA ASN A 14 6.66 -7.35 -17.93
C ASN A 14 7.07 -7.98 -16.58
N MET A 15 7.00 -7.17 -15.51
CA MET A 15 7.14 -7.68 -14.15
C MET A 15 6.08 -8.74 -13.83
N MET A 16 6.43 -9.71 -12.97
CA MET A 16 5.48 -10.69 -12.44
C MET A 16 4.93 -10.21 -11.09
N PRO A 17 3.63 -9.85 -10.99
CA PRO A 17 3.07 -9.35 -9.74
C PRO A 17 2.65 -10.48 -8.80
N ASP A 18 2.69 -10.20 -7.50
CA ASP A 18 1.83 -10.90 -6.54
C ASP A 18 0.44 -10.23 -6.49
N TYR A 19 -0.50 -10.82 -5.75
CA TYR A 19 -1.88 -10.36 -5.65
C TYR A 19 -2.22 -10.17 -4.18
N GLU A 20 -2.65 -8.96 -3.81
CA GLU A 20 -3.22 -8.67 -2.49
C GLU A 20 -4.73 -8.44 -2.64
N ILE A 21 -5.52 -9.40 -2.15
CA ILE A 21 -6.97 -9.25 -2.03
C ILE A 21 -7.24 -8.50 -0.74
N LYS A 22 -8.03 -7.43 -0.82
CA LYS A 22 -8.32 -6.58 0.34
C LYS A 22 -9.76 -6.08 0.31
N PHE A 23 -10.44 -6.14 1.45
CA PHE A 23 -11.79 -5.63 1.59
C PHE A 23 -11.94 -4.84 2.87
N LEU A 24 -13.06 -4.12 2.96
CA LEU A 24 -13.41 -3.33 4.13
C LEU A 24 -14.45 -4.07 4.97
N PRO A 25 -14.09 -4.54 6.18
CA PRO A 25 -15.09 -4.88 7.17
C PRO A 25 -15.76 -3.62 7.76
N LYS A 26 -17.06 -3.70 8.04
CA LYS A 26 -17.84 -2.65 8.73
C LYS A 26 -17.29 -2.42 10.13
N PRO A 27 -16.75 -1.23 10.45
CA PRO A 27 -16.18 -0.97 11.77
C PRO A 27 -17.17 -1.23 12.92
N THR A 28 -18.43 -0.88 12.74
CA THR A 28 -19.51 -1.09 13.73
C THR A 28 -19.86 -2.57 13.98
N ALA A 29 -19.49 -3.47 13.07
CA ALA A 29 -19.75 -4.90 13.20
C ALA A 29 -18.54 -5.68 13.74
N VAL A 30 -17.33 -5.18 13.49
CA VAL A 30 -16.07 -5.91 13.79
C VAL A 30 -15.25 -5.33 14.93
N LEU A 31 -15.51 -4.08 15.31
CA LEU A 31 -14.82 -3.42 16.41
C LEU A 31 -15.67 -3.40 17.68
N GLY A 32 -15.03 -3.66 18.80
CA GLY A 32 -15.55 -3.45 20.15
C GLY A 32 -15.01 -2.17 20.79
N PRO A 33 -15.01 -2.10 22.14
CA PRO A 33 -14.42 -0.99 22.88
C PRO A 33 -12.96 -0.71 22.47
N ASN A 34 -12.53 0.55 22.62
CA ASN A 34 -11.17 0.99 22.29
C ASN A 34 -10.72 0.71 20.84
N THR A 35 -11.68 0.53 19.91
CA THR A 35 -11.42 0.23 18.48
C THR A 35 -10.64 -1.06 18.25
N GLU A 36 -10.84 -2.04 19.13
CA GLU A 36 -10.20 -3.35 19.03
C GLU A 36 -11.12 -4.36 18.35
N LEU A 37 -10.55 -5.37 17.68
CA LEU A 37 -11.36 -6.42 17.07
C LEU A 37 -12.14 -7.18 18.14
N THR A 38 -13.40 -7.50 17.86
CA THR A 38 -14.20 -8.32 18.78
C THR A 38 -13.62 -9.72 18.91
N SER A 39 -13.91 -10.38 20.05
CA SER A 39 -13.51 -11.78 20.26
C SER A 39 -14.03 -12.72 19.17
N THR A 40 -15.22 -12.45 18.64
CA THR A 40 -15.80 -13.19 17.51
C THR A 40 -14.95 -13.07 16.25
N VAL A 41 -14.47 -11.88 15.91
CA VAL A 41 -13.59 -11.68 14.73
C VAL A 41 -12.26 -12.37 14.97
N LEU A 42 -11.67 -12.21 16.16
CA LEU A 42 -10.40 -12.85 16.50
C LEU A 42 -10.50 -14.38 16.39
N SER A 43 -11.52 -15.00 16.98
CA SER A 43 -11.70 -16.46 16.92
C SER A 43 -12.06 -16.96 15.52
N THR A 44 -12.75 -16.15 14.71
CA THR A 44 -13.14 -16.56 13.34
C THR A 44 -11.95 -16.69 12.40
N PHE A 45 -10.91 -15.90 12.62
CA PHE A 45 -9.71 -15.89 11.80
C PHE A 45 -8.48 -16.40 12.54
N ASP A 46 -8.65 -17.17 13.61
CA ASP A 46 -7.56 -17.71 14.43
C ASP A 46 -6.50 -16.67 14.83
N MET A 47 -6.93 -15.44 15.11
CA MET A 47 -6.05 -14.34 15.47
C MET A 47 -5.75 -14.37 16.98
N PRO A 48 -4.48 -14.32 17.39
CA PRO A 48 -4.16 -14.10 18.78
C PRO A 48 -4.61 -12.70 19.21
N PRO A 49 -4.84 -12.47 20.52
CA PRO A 49 -5.26 -11.16 21.02
C PRO A 49 -4.18 -10.09 20.89
N SER A 50 -2.92 -10.48 20.65
CA SER A 50 -1.81 -9.56 20.40
C SER A 50 -1.99 -8.80 19.09
N VAL A 51 -1.71 -7.51 19.12
CA VAL A 51 -1.65 -6.66 17.93
C VAL A 51 -0.24 -6.14 17.72
N THR A 52 0.12 -5.89 16.46
CA THR A 52 1.33 -5.15 16.09
C THR A 52 0.97 -3.72 15.76
N LYS A 53 1.62 -2.74 16.39
CA LYS A 53 1.42 -1.32 16.03
C LYS A 53 2.18 -0.97 14.75
N LEU A 54 1.55 -0.17 13.91
CA LEU A 54 2.14 0.41 12.70
C LEU A 54 1.97 1.92 12.77
N HIS A 55 3.05 2.69 12.73
CA HIS A 55 2.96 4.15 12.64
C HIS A 55 3.42 4.56 11.25
N ALA A 56 2.55 5.21 10.47
CA ALA A 56 2.87 5.62 9.11
C ALA A 56 2.63 7.11 8.87
N GLN A 57 3.49 7.73 8.09
CA GLN A 57 3.32 9.08 7.58
C GLN A 57 3.73 9.18 6.12
N PHE A 58 3.05 10.06 5.38
CA PHE A 58 3.33 10.32 3.97
C PHE A 58 3.92 11.71 3.81
N LEU A 59 4.78 11.88 2.80
CA LEU A 59 5.35 13.17 2.47
C LEU A 59 4.97 13.57 1.05
N ASP A 60 4.37 14.75 0.94
CA ASP A 60 4.00 15.37 -0.32
C ASP A 60 3.95 16.89 -0.18
N THR A 61 3.98 17.62 -1.30
CA THR A 61 3.78 19.06 -1.31
C THR A 61 2.37 19.42 -0.83
N THR A 62 2.13 20.69 -0.50
CA THR A 62 0.77 21.16 -0.17
C THR A 62 -0.22 20.87 -1.32
N GLY A 63 0.25 20.98 -2.56
CA GLY A 63 -0.51 20.67 -3.78
C GLY A 63 -0.70 19.18 -4.06
N LYS A 64 -0.02 18.30 -3.31
CA LYS A 64 -0.01 16.85 -3.51
C LYS A 64 0.57 16.44 -4.86
N ASP A 65 1.66 17.09 -5.26
CA ASP A 65 2.25 16.89 -6.60
C ASP A 65 2.74 15.45 -6.80
N ILE A 66 3.30 14.82 -5.75
CA ILE A 66 3.79 13.44 -5.80
C ILE A 66 2.60 12.48 -5.98
N TYR A 67 1.55 12.63 -5.17
CA TYR A 67 0.34 11.83 -5.22
C TYR A 67 -0.41 11.99 -6.54
N THR A 68 -0.49 13.21 -7.06
CA THR A 68 -1.14 13.52 -8.35
C THR A 68 -0.38 12.88 -9.52
N ALA A 69 0.94 12.76 -9.43
CA ALA A 69 1.76 12.00 -10.38
C ALA A 69 1.63 10.46 -10.22
N GLY A 70 0.76 9.99 -9.33
CA GLY A 70 0.52 8.57 -9.05
C GLY A 70 1.56 7.91 -8.15
N TRP A 71 2.43 8.69 -7.52
CA TRP A 71 3.43 8.21 -6.56
C TRP A 71 2.98 8.41 -5.12
N SER A 72 3.58 7.67 -4.19
CA SER A 72 3.48 8.00 -2.77
C SER A 72 4.80 7.66 -2.08
N ALA A 73 5.33 8.62 -1.32
CA ALA A 73 6.48 8.44 -0.46
C ALA A 73 6.01 8.33 1.00
N ARG A 74 6.40 7.25 1.67
CA ARG A 74 5.93 6.92 3.03
C ARG A 74 7.11 6.53 3.91
N ILE A 75 7.05 6.94 5.18
CA ILE A 75 7.86 6.38 6.26
C ILE A 75 6.93 5.59 7.18
N ARG A 76 7.33 4.36 7.54
CA ARG A 76 6.61 3.53 8.50
C ARG A 76 7.55 2.98 9.56
N LYS A 77 7.11 3.00 10.81
CA LYS A 77 7.67 2.22 11.92
C LYS A 77 6.73 1.06 12.22
N THR A 78 7.30 -0.14 12.34
CA THR A 78 6.59 -1.34 12.81
C THR A 78 7.05 -1.62 14.24
N GLU A 79 6.13 -1.94 15.13
CA GLU A 79 6.47 -2.35 16.49
C GLU A 79 7.41 -3.55 16.49
N ASN A 80 8.45 -3.50 17.33
CA ASN A 80 9.52 -4.49 17.42
C ASN A 80 10.42 -4.63 16.17
N GLU A 81 10.38 -3.68 15.24
CA GLU A 81 11.38 -3.55 14.18
C GLU A 81 12.36 -2.40 14.47
N ASP A 82 13.65 -2.67 14.29
CA ASP A 82 14.73 -1.70 14.56
C ASP A 82 14.88 -0.63 13.48
N ASP A 83 14.32 -0.88 12.29
CA ASP A 83 14.42 0.00 11.13
C ASP A 83 13.14 0.80 10.90
N LEU A 84 13.29 1.99 10.32
CA LEU A 84 12.23 2.66 9.59
C LEU A 84 12.16 2.10 8.17
N GLU A 85 10.95 1.76 7.71
CA GLU A 85 10.68 1.41 6.32
C GLU A 85 10.32 2.66 5.53
N LEU A 86 11.13 2.99 4.53
CA LEU A 86 10.86 4.02 3.55
C LEU A 86 10.31 3.34 2.29
N THR A 87 9.16 3.79 1.82
CA THR A 87 8.48 3.20 0.67
C THR A 87 8.21 4.26 -0.39
N TYR A 88 8.59 3.97 -1.63
CA TYR A 88 8.16 4.68 -2.84
C TYR A 88 7.27 3.75 -3.62
N LYS A 89 6.00 4.12 -3.80
CA LYS A 89 5.02 3.30 -4.50
C LYS A 89 4.40 4.08 -5.64
N LYS A 90 4.55 3.59 -6.86
CA LYS A 90 3.87 4.07 -8.07
C LYS A 90 2.62 3.22 -8.31
N ARG A 91 1.51 3.86 -8.65
CA ARG A 91 0.24 3.20 -8.92
C ARG A 91 -0.21 3.42 -10.37
N TYR A 92 -0.79 2.37 -10.91
CA TYR A 92 -1.47 2.32 -12.20
C TYR A 92 -2.88 1.78 -11.98
N VAL A 93 -3.88 2.52 -12.48
CA VAL A 93 -5.25 2.03 -12.48
C VAL A 93 -5.35 0.84 -13.43
N ILE A 94 -6.02 -0.22 -13.01
CA ILE A 94 -6.34 -1.35 -13.89
C ILE A 94 -7.77 -1.13 -14.39
N MET A 95 -7.90 -0.86 -15.68
CA MET A 95 -9.19 -0.65 -16.33
C MET A 95 -9.78 -1.99 -16.76
N ASP A 96 -11.06 -2.21 -16.46
CA ASP A 96 -11.82 -3.39 -16.89
C ASP A 96 -11.17 -4.76 -16.57
N GLY A 97 -10.33 -4.78 -15.53
CA GLY A 97 -9.59 -5.97 -15.12
C GLY A 97 -8.38 -6.36 -15.97
N ASP A 98 -7.96 -5.49 -16.88
CA ASP A 98 -6.82 -5.71 -17.77
C ASP A 98 -5.48 -5.46 -17.06
N ILE A 99 -5.06 -6.44 -16.26
CA ILE A 99 -3.78 -6.44 -15.54
C ILE A 99 -2.60 -6.36 -16.52
N ASP A 100 -2.69 -7.00 -17.67
CA ASP A 100 -1.59 -7.10 -18.64
C ASP A 100 -1.34 -5.77 -19.35
N ALA A 101 -2.40 -5.00 -19.64
CA ALA A 101 -2.27 -3.62 -20.12
C ALA A 101 -1.65 -2.69 -19.07
N ALA A 102 -2.01 -2.83 -17.79
CA ALA A 102 -1.41 -2.05 -16.72
C ALA A 102 0.09 -2.37 -16.53
N LEU A 103 0.45 -3.66 -16.60
CA LEU A 103 1.85 -4.10 -16.56
C LEU A 103 2.64 -3.58 -17.77
N THR A 104 2.03 -3.59 -18.96
CA THR A 104 2.64 -3.05 -20.18
C THR A 104 2.86 -1.54 -20.07
N THR A 105 1.91 -0.82 -19.48
CA THR A 105 2.07 0.62 -19.18
C THR A 105 3.22 0.85 -18.22
N ALA A 106 3.30 0.08 -17.13
CA ALA A 106 4.41 0.17 -16.18
C ALA A 106 5.76 -0.14 -16.86
N ASN A 107 5.81 -1.12 -17.76
CA ASN A 107 7.00 -1.45 -18.54
C ASN A 107 7.43 -0.30 -19.46
N ASN A 108 6.49 0.33 -20.16
CA ASN A 108 6.76 1.51 -20.99
C ASN A 108 7.29 2.70 -20.17
N ASP A 109 6.85 2.81 -18.91
CA ASP A 109 7.37 3.76 -17.92
C ASP A 109 8.70 3.31 -17.29
N GLY A 110 9.26 2.21 -17.81
CA GLY A 110 10.54 1.65 -17.47
C GLY A 110 10.51 0.68 -16.30
N PHE A 111 9.38 0.11 -15.88
CA PHE A 111 9.33 -0.94 -14.85
C PHE A 111 9.18 -2.32 -15.50
N ASP A 112 10.30 -2.93 -15.86
CA ASP A 112 10.33 -4.26 -16.50
C ASP A 112 10.80 -5.36 -15.54
N ALA A 113 10.79 -6.62 -15.97
CA ALA A 113 11.21 -7.76 -15.15
C ALA A 113 12.69 -7.71 -14.70
N GLY A 114 13.53 -6.93 -15.38
CA GLY A 114 14.93 -6.70 -15.02
C GLY A 114 15.09 -5.75 -13.83
N ASP A 115 14.06 -4.97 -13.48
CA ASP A 115 14.03 -4.08 -12.32
C ASP A 115 13.81 -4.83 -11.00
N ALA A 116 14.68 -5.80 -10.68
CA ALA A 116 14.61 -6.65 -9.48
C ALA A 116 14.61 -5.89 -8.13
N LYS A 117 14.84 -4.58 -8.17
CA LYS A 117 14.77 -3.66 -7.04
C LYS A 117 13.32 -3.25 -6.71
N TYR A 118 12.41 -3.39 -7.65
CA TYR A 118 11.00 -3.04 -7.51
C TYR A 118 10.15 -4.31 -7.42
N GLU A 119 9.05 -4.23 -6.69
CA GLU A 119 8.07 -5.30 -6.52
C GLU A 119 6.75 -4.85 -7.15
N ALA A 120 6.20 -5.67 -8.06
CA ALA A 120 4.87 -5.46 -8.62
C ALA A 120 3.82 -6.19 -7.78
N GLN A 121 2.69 -5.54 -7.53
CA GLN A 121 1.56 -6.10 -6.79
C GLN A 121 0.25 -5.62 -7.38
N VAL A 122 -0.66 -6.54 -7.68
CA VAL A 122 -2.05 -6.21 -7.98
C VAL A 122 -2.81 -6.15 -6.65
N GLU A 123 -3.19 -4.94 -6.24
CA GLU A 123 -4.10 -4.72 -5.12
C GLU A 123 -5.53 -4.80 -5.64
N TRP A 124 -6.29 -5.78 -5.17
CA TRP A 124 -7.65 -6.08 -5.63
C TRP A 124 -8.64 -5.80 -4.51
N GLY A 125 -9.36 -4.68 -4.66
CA GLY A 125 -10.45 -4.23 -3.78
C GLY A 125 -11.80 -4.87 -4.13
N TYR A 126 -12.91 -4.27 -3.72
CA TYR A 126 -14.26 -4.78 -4.04
C TYR A 126 -14.56 -4.76 -5.54
N GLN A 127 -14.46 -3.58 -6.16
CA GLN A 127 -14.71 -3.39 -7.58
C GLN A 127 -13.48 -2.88 -8.32
N LYS A 128 -12.51 -2.30 -7.59
CA LYS A 128 -11.33 -1.67 -8.17
C LYS A 128 -10.09 -2.55 -8.02
N GLN A 129 -9.29 -2.57 -9.08
CA GLN A 129 -7.94 -3.11 -9.08
C GLN A 129 -6.92 -2.01 -9.32
N THR A 130 -5.75 -2.15 -8.72
CA THR A 130 -4.63 -1.22 -8.89
C THR A 130 -3.34 -2.01 -8.95
N LEU A 131 -2.53 -1.77 -9.98
CA LEU A 131 -1.16 -2.24 -10.03
C LEU A 131 -0.29 -1.25 -9.25
N SER A 132 0.44 -1.76 -8.28
CA SER A 132 1.40 -1.01 -7.48
C SER A 132 2.81 -1.51 -7.77
N ILE A 133 3.72 -0.60 -8.12
CA ILE A 133 5.15 -0.87 -8.24
C ILE A 133 5.86 -0.22 -7.05
N THR A 134 6.52 -1.03 -6.24
CA THR A 134 7.03 -0.60 -4.92
C THR A 134 8.54 -0.74 -4.82
N ARG A 135 9.20 0.31 -4.33
CA ARG A 135 10.58 0.28 -3.85
C ARG A 135 10.62 0.52 -2.35
N LYS A 136 11.10 -0.46 -1.59
CA LYS A 136 11.33 -0.34 -0.15
C LYS A 136 12.82 -0.09 0.15
N LYS A 137 13.07 0.68 1.19
CA LYS A 137 14.39 0.94 1.77
C LYS A 137 14.27 0.88 3.29
N LYS A 138 15.32 0.41 3.96
CA LYS A 138 15.40 0.41 5.42
C LYS A 138 16.44 1.42 5.87
N VAL A 139 16.14 2.13 6.95
CA VAL A 139 17.05 3.06 7.61
C VAL A 139 17.04 2.74 9.09
N ALA A 140 18.21 2.48 9.67
CA ALA A 140 18.35 2.18 11.08
C ALA A 140 17.78 3.33 11.94
N ASP A 141 16.98 2.97 12.94
CA ASP A 141 16.36 3.91 13.86
C ASP A 141 17.05 3.83 15.23
N SER A 142 18.37 3.97 15.22
CA SER A 142 19.26 3.70 16.36
C SER A 142 19.03 4.57 17.62
N VAL A 143 18.14 5.56 17.55
CA VAL A 143 17.89 6.54 18.61
C VAL A 143 16.48 6.41 19.20
N ASN A 144 15.59 5.63 18.59
CA ASN A 144 14.19 5.56 18.99
C ASN A 144 13.67 4.11 19.08
N SER A 145 13.59 3.59 20.30
CA SER A 145 12.95 2.30 20.60
C SER A 145 11.43 2.40 20.68
N GLY A 146 10.87 3.61 20.58
CA GLY A 146 9.43 3.85 20.59
C GLY A 146 8.78 3.72 19.21
N MET A 147 7.51 4.11 19.15
CA MET A 147 6.74 4.15 17.89
C MET A 147 6.78 5.51 17.20
N ASP A 148 7.56 6.48 17.70
CA ASP A 148 7.53 7.84 17.14
C ASP A 148 8.17 7.88 15.75
N LEU A 149 7.58 8.69 14.87
CA LEU A 149 8.11 8.94 13.54
C LEU A 149 8.96 10.22 13.52
N PRO A 150 9.93 10.31 12.59
CA PRO A 150 10.73 11.52 12.43
C PRO A 150 9.85 12.73 12.08
N GLY A 151 10.21 13.90 12.61
CA GLY A 151 9.62 15.17 12.20
C GLY A 151 10.03 15.58 10.77
N THR A 152 9.33 16.57 10.20
CA THR A 152 9.39 16.92 8.77
C THR A 152 10.80 17.06 8.21
N CYS A 153 11.70 17.83 8.83
CA CYS A 153 13.06 18.02 8.32
C CYS A 153 13.83 16.70 8.17
N LYS A 154 13.78 15.84 9.20
CA LYS A 154 14.46 14.54 9.18
C LYS A 154 13.80 13.59 8.18
N SER A 155 12.47 13.59 8.09
CA SER A 155 11.74 12.79 7.11
C SER A 155 12.06 13.16 5.66
N ARG A 156 12.13 14.47 5.35
CA ARG A 156 12.54 14.95 4.03
C ARG A 156 13.95 14.48 3.72
N ALA A 157 14.90 14.70 4.63
CA ALA A 157 16.29 14.28 4.43
C ALA A 157 16.41 12.77 4.17
N MET A 158 15.72 11.95 4.96
CA MET A 158 15.71 10.49 4.82
C MET A 158 15.14 10.03 3.48
N LEU A 159 14.00 10.60 3.04
CA LEU A 159 13.41 10.24 1.76
C LEU A 159 14.24 10.76 0.58
N VAL A 160 14.77 11.98 0.65
CA VAL A 160 15.64 12.50 -0.41
C VAL A 160 16.90 11.64 -0.58
N ASP A 161 17.57 11.28 0.53
CA ASP A 161 18.77 10.42 0.50
C ASP A 161 18.51 9.02 -0.06
N LYS A 162 17.29 8.49 0.12
CA LYS A 162 16.92 7.13 -0.30
C LYS A 162 16.03 7.09 -1.54
N ALA A 163 15.81 8.21 -2.20
CA ALA A 163 14.98 8.32 -3.39
C ALA A 163 15.55 7.44 -4.51
N PRO A 164 14.73 6.57 -5.14
CA PRO A 164 15.20 5.79 -6.27
C PRO A 164 15.08 6.59 -7.58
N ASP A 165 16.00 6.37 -8.52
CA ASP A 165 16.14 7.19 -9.73
C ASP A 165 14.87 7.32 -10.57
N LYS A 166 14.04 6.26 -10.66
CA LYS A 166 12.78 6.31 -11.42
C LYS A 166 11.71 7.17 -10.75
N PHE A 167 11.71 7.25 -9.42
CA PHE A 167 10.87 8.21 -8.69
C PHE A 167 11.45 9.63 -8.84
N ASP A 168 12.76 9.76 -8.66
CA ASP A 168 13.41 11.07 -8.64
C ASP A 168 13.32 11.77 -10.00
N ASN A 169 13.46 11.02 -11.09
CA ASN A 169 13.46 11.56 -12.44
C ASN A 169 12.11 11.45 -13.17
N TRP A 170 11.00 11.21 -12.45
CA TRP A 170 9.71 10.83 -13.04
C TRP A 170 9.15 11.86 -14.05
N LEU A 171 9.08 13.14 -13.68
CA LEU A 171 8.61 14.22 -14.57
C LEU A 171 9.75 15.08 -15.13
N GLY A 172 11.00 14.64 -14.94
CA GLY A 172 12.21 15.42 -15.23
C GLY A 172 13.26 15.22 -14.15
N ILE A 173 14.49 15.65 -14.44
CA ILE A 173 15.65 15.45 -13.56
C ILE A 173 15.38 16.03 -12.16
N ASN A 174 15.62 15.22 -11.12
CA ASN A 174 15.45 15.57 -9.70
C ASN A 174 14.03 16.00 -9.27
N TRP A 175 13.02 15.78 -10.11
CA TRP A 175 11.64 16.17 -9.80
C TRP A 175 11.15 15.64 -8.44
N GLY A 176 11.42 14.36 -8.16
CA GLY A 176 10.90 13.69 -6.96
C GLY A 176 11.56 14.21 -5.68
N THR A 177 12.88 14.38 -5.69
CA THR A 177 13.63 14.94 -4.55
C THR A 177 13.35 16.43 -4.35
N ASP A 178 13.17 17.21 -5.43
CA ASP A 178 12.76 18.61 -5.35
C ASP A 178 11.35 18.76 -4.76
N ALA A 179 10.42 17.87 -5.10
CA ALA A 179 9.11 17.81 -4.50
C ALA A 179 9.22 17.45 -3.00
N LEU A 180 9.96 16.40 -2.65
CA LEU A 180 10.21 15.98 -1.27
C LEU A 180 10.83 17.09 -0.42
N ALA A 181 11.75 17.88 -0.96
CA ALA A 181 12.38 18.99 -0.25
C ALA A 181 11.35 20.06 0.21
N LYS A 182 10.22 20.17 -0.50
CA LYS A 182 9.11 21.10 -0.21
C LYS A 182 7.95 20.42 0.53
N SER A 183 7.97 19.10 0.70
CA SER A 183 6.85 18.30 1.20
C SER A 183 6.49 18.53 2.67
N ARG A 184 5.22 18.58 3.01
CA ARG A 184 4.75 18.47 4.41
C ARG A 184 4.37 17.02 4.73
N ILE A 185 4.13 16.76 6.01
CA ILE A 185 3.62 15.47 6.47
C ILE A 185 2.10 15.41 6.26
N PHE A 186 1.62 14.29 5.73
CA PHE A 186 0.24 13.83 5.75
C PHE A 186 0.15 12.62 6.70
N GLY A 187 -0.81 12.66 7.62
CA GLY A 187 -0.77 11.86 8.86
C GLY A 187 -0.07 12.62 9.99
N PRO A 188 0.68 11.95 10.89
CA PRO A 188 0.91 10.50 10.94
C PRO A 188 -0.31 9.73 11.47
N VAL A 189 -0.39 8.42 11.17
CA VAL A 189 -1.48 7.55 11.63
C VAL A 189 -0.91 6.31 12.30
N LEU A 190 -1.29 6.09 13.56
CA LEU A 190 -0.96 4.90 14.33
C LEU A 190 -2.09 3.87 14.16
N ALA A 191 -1.81 2.82 13.40
CA ALA A 191 -2.72 1.70 13.16
C ALA A 191 -2.34 0.49 14.01
N LYS A 192 -3.29 -0.43 14.15
CA LYS A 192 -3.09 -1.75 14.77
C LYS A 192 -3.30 -2.83 13.71
N ARG A 193 -2.44 -3.84 13.68
CA ARG A 193 -2.55 -5.01 12.82
C ARG A 193 -2.71 -6.27 13.66
N SER A 194 -3.75 -7.05 13.37
CA SER A 194 -3.91 -8.42 13.82
C SER A 194 -3.55 -9.38 12.69
N ILE A 195 -2.94 -10.51 13.03
CA ILE A 195 -2.48 -11.51 12.07
C ILE A 195 -3.10 -12.85 12.44
N GLY A 196 -3.75 -13.50 11.48
CA GLY A 196 -4.35 -14.82 11.66
C GLY A 196 -4.39 -15.59 10.36
N THR A 197 -5.40 -16.44 10.21
CA THR A 197 -5.59 -17.29 9.05
C THR A 197 -7.03 -17.31 8.54
N TRP A 198 -7.18 -17.44 7.23
CA TRP A 198 -8.45 -17.75 6.59
C TRP A 198 -8.20 -18.78 5.49
N GLU A 199 -8.84 -19.95 5.59
CA GLU A 199 -8.65 -21.08 4.68
C GLU A 199 -7.17 -21.46 4.44
N GLY A 200 -6.37 -21.42 5.51
CA GLY A 200 -4.94 -21.71 5.48
C GLY A 200 -4.06 -20.59 4.93
N MET A 201 -4.63 -19.49 4.42
CA MET A 201 -3.89 -18.30 4.00
C MET A 201 -3.66 -17.37 5.17
N ARG A 202 -2.48 -16.75 5.25
CA ARG A 202 -2.22 -15.71 6.25
C ARG A 202 -3.10 -14.50 5.94
N LEU A 203 -3.90 -14.11 6.93
CA LEU A 203 -4.81 -12.98 6.88
C LEU A 203 -4.31 -11.87 7.81
N TYR A 204 -4.36 -10.63 7.32
CA TYR A 204 -4.15 -9.43 8.10
C TYR A 204 -5.48 -8.72 8.29
N ILE A 205 -5.76 -8.24 9.50
CA ILE A 205 -6.79 -7.22 9.72
C ILE A 205 -6.13 -6.00 10.33
N GLU A 206 -6.28 -4.86 9.67
CA GLU A 206 -5.72 -3.60 10.13
C GLU A 206 -6.81 -2.59 10.47
N VAL A 207 -6.66 -1.94 11.63
CA VAL A 207 -7.54 -0.87 12.10
C VAL A 207 -6.78 0.46 12.03
N TRP A 208 -7.28 1.37 11.20
CA TRP A 208 -6.69 2.67 10.92
C TRP A 208 -7.61 3.80 11.41
N PRO A 209 -7.28 4.46 12.53
CA PRO A 209 -7.98 5.67 12.96
C PRO A 209 -7.50 6.85 12.11
N ILE A 210 -8.26 7.17 11.05
CA ILE A 210 -7.95 8.27 10.14
C ILE A 210 -8.83 9.45 10.54
N ARG A 211 -8.25 10.66 10.58
CA ARG A 211 -9.00 11.91 10.83
C ARG A 211 -10.31 11.91 10.05
N ASN A 212 -11.42 12.30 10.67
CA ASN A 212 -12.72 12.39 10.00
C ASN A 212 -12.79 13.65 9.12
N ARG A 213 -13.81 13.74 8.25
CA ARG A 213 -13.95 14.89 7.34
C ARG A 213 -14.08 16.25 8.06
N ALA A 214 -14.60 16.26 9.29
CA ALA A 214 -14.74 17.47 10.09
C ALA A 214 -13.41 17.93 10.72
N GLY A 215 -12.38 17.08 10.74
CA GLY A 215 -11.07 17.39 11.33
C GLY A 215 -11.00 17.33 12.86
N ILE A 216 -12.10 17.02 13.54
CA ILE A 216 -12.25 17.11 15.01
C ILE A 216 -12.24 15.71 15.68
N GLY A 217 -12.14 14.64 14.90
CA GLY A 217 -12.06 13.26 15.41
C GLY A 217 -11.50 12.30 14.36
N ASN A 218 -11.69 10.99 14.57
CA ASN A 218 -11.25 9.94 13.65
C ASN A 218 -12.42 9.05 13.22
N ASP A 219 -12.41 8.65 11.95
CA ASP A 219 -13.15 7.49 11.45
C ASP A 219 -12.21 6.28 11.47
N CYS A 220 -12.71 5.11 11.84
CA CYS A 220 -11.93 3.88 11.77
C CYS A 220 -12.14 3.21 10.41
N LEU A 221 -11.07 3.08 9.62
CA LEU A 221 -11.05 2.20 8.47
C LEU A 221 -10.54 0.84 8.93
N VAL A 222 -11.32 -0.21 8.73
CA VAL A 222 -10.87 -1.60 8.93
C VAL A 222 -10.63 -2.21 7.56
N GLU A 223 -9.50 -2.88 7.37
CA GLU A 223 -9.21 -3.64 6.15
C GLU A 223 -8.79 -5.04 6.51
N ALA A 224 -9.35 -6.02 5.82
CA ALA A 224 -8.90 -7.40 5.86
C ALA A 224 -8.20 -7.72 4.54
N SER A 225 -6.98 -8.24 4.59
CA SER A 225 -6.22 -8.59 3.38
C SER A 225 -5.41 -9.88 3.51
N PHE A 226 -5.25 -10.57 2.38
CA PHE A 226 -4.35 -11.72 2.23
C PHE A 226 -3.66 -11.65 0.87
N LYS A 227 -2.56 -12.40 0.73
CA LYS A 227 -1.73 -12.38 -0.49
C LYS A 227 -1.58 -13.76 -1.11
N THR A 228 -1.40 -13.78 -2.42
CA THR A 228 -1.08 -14.98 -3.20
C THR A 228 -0.27 -14.60 -4.44
N GLU A 229 0.56 -15.52 -4.93
CA GLU A 229 1.33 -15.34 -6.17
C GLU A 229 0.54 -15.76 -7.42
N SER A 230 -0.63 -16.39 -7.24
CA SER A 230 -1.44 -16.96 -8.32
C SER A 230 -2.63 -16.06 -8.67
N ARG A 231 -2.69 -15.58 -9.92
CA ARG A 231 -3.82 -14.81 -10.48
C ARG A 231 -5.14 -15.58 -10.34
N THR A 232 -5.12 -16.87 -10.63
CA THR A 232 -6.30 -17.74 -10.54
C THR A 232 -6.77 -17.89 -9.09
N THR A 233 -5.84 -18.10 -8.16
CA THR A 233 -6.18 -18.16 -6.73
C THR A 233 -6.72 -16.83 -6.23
N ALA A 234 -6.13 -15.72 -6.67
CA ALA A 234 -6.60 -14.38 -6.35
C ALA A 234 -8.06 -14.18 -6.78
N LEU A 235 -8.39 -14.49 -8.04
CA LEU A 235 -9.76 -14.40 -8.56
C LEU A 235 -10.74 -15.28 -7.78
N THR A 236 -10.42 -16.55 -7.55
CA THR A 236 -11.33 -17.46 -6.82
C THR A 236 -11.52 -17.00 -5.38
N LYS A 237 -10.44 -16.64 -4.67
CA LYS A 237 -10.50 -16.25 -3.27
C LYS A 237 -11.10 -14.86 -3.06
N HIS A 238 -11.04 -13.98 -4.05
CA HIS A 238 -11.71 -12.68 -4.04
C HIS A 238 -13.22 -12.86 -3.80
N ASP A 239 -13.90 -13.63 -4.65
CA ASP A 239 -15.35 -13.82 -4.58
C ASP A 239 -15.76 -14.64 -3.36
N SER A 240 -14.98 -15.66 -3.01
CA SER A 240 -15.22 -16.45 -1.79
C SER A 240 -15.10 -15.61 -0.53
N PHE A 241 -14.13 -14.68 -0.45
CA PHE A 241 -13.94 -13.87 0.74
C PHE A 241 -15.03 -12.80 0.87
N ILE A 242 -15.48 -12.20 -0.23
CA ILE A 242 -16.68 -11.31 -0.22
C ILE A 242 -17.88 -12.06 0.34
N SER A 243 -18.19 -13.24 -0.22
CA SER A 243 -19.33 -14.05 0.20
C SER A 243 -19.25 -14.39 1.69
N TYR A 244 -18.05 -14.76 2.15
CA TYR A 244 -17.79 -15.06 3.55
C TYR A 244 -18.03 -13.86 4.47
N LEU A 245 -17.50 -12.68 4.11
CA LEU A 245 -17.72 -11.46 4.89
C LEU A 245 -19.19 -11.01 4.86
N GLN A 246 -19.91 -11.23 3.76
CA GLN A 246 -21.34 -10.93 3.64
C GLN A 246 -22.19 -11.84 4.53
N GLU A 247 -21.91 -13.15 4.55
CA GLU A 247 -22.59 -14.12 5.42
C GLU A 247 -22.45 -13.75 6.89
N LYS A 248 -21.28 -13.24 7.29
CA LYS A 248 -21.03 -12.73 8.65
C LYS A 248 -21.66 -11.37 8.94
N GLY A 249 -22.19 -10.69 7.92
CA GLY A 249 -22.69 -9.31 8.01
C GLY A 249 -21.57 -8.26 8.16
N TRP A 250 -20.32 -8.64 7.92
CA TRP A 250 -19.14 -7.80 8.11
C TRP A 250 -18.76 -7.01 6.86
N PHE A 251 -19.14 -7.44 5.66
CA PHE A 251 -18.71 -6.79 4.43
C PHE A 251 -19.27 -5.37 4.27
N LEU A 252 -18.40 -4.40 3.96
CA LEU A 252 -18.76 -3.07 3.48
C LEU A 252 -18.52 -3.02 1.97
N GLU A 253 -19.58 -2.74 1.21
CA GLU A 253 -19.61 -2.77 -0.27
C GLU A 253 -19.00 -1.51 -0.89
N GLU A 254 -17.77 -1.18 -0.48
CA GLU A 254 -17.07 0.04 -0.90
C GLU A 254 -15.58 -0.23 -1.13
N ASP A 255 -15.02 0.49 -2.10
CA ASP A 255 -13.57 0.58 -2.29
C ASP A 255 -13.00 1.80 -1.57
N SER A 256 -11.88 1.60 -0.86
CA SER A 256 -11.14 2.70 -0.25
C SER A 256 -9.64 2.42 -0.25
N LEU A 257 -8.86 3.47 -0.52
CA LEU A 257 -7.40 3.44 -0.37
C LEU A 257 -7.02 4.26 0.86
N LYS A 258 -6.32 3.63 1.82
CA LYS A 258 -5.86 4.33 3.04
C LYS A 258 -5.04 5.56 2.71
N THR A 259 -4.15 5.45 1.73
CA THR A 259 -3.33 6.58 1.25
C THR A 259 -4.23 7.70 0.76
N GLN A 260 -5.25 7.43 -0.05
CA GLN A 260 -6.18 8.45 -0.52
C GLN A 260 -6.86 9.17 0.65
N LEU A 261 -7.44 8.42 1.59
CA LEU A 261 -8.11 9.01 2.76
C LEU A 261 -7.15 9.86 3.62
N ILE A 262 -5.91 9.41 3.81
CA ILE A 262 -4.91 10.18 4.56
C ILE A 262 -4.52 11.45 3.82
N MET A 263 -4.31 11.38 2.50
CA MET A 263 -3.97 12.55 1.68
C MET A 263 -5.11 13.58 1.66
N GLU A 264 -6.37 13.14 1.64
CA GLU A 264 -7.54 14.03 1.60
C GLU A 264 -7.80 14.75 2.93
N ARG A 265 -7.51 14.11 4.07
CA ARG A 265 -7.99 14.55 5.39
C ARG A 265 -6.93 15.21 6.27
N TYR A 266 -5.67 15.21 5.86
CA TYR A 266 -4.54 15.85 6.55
C TYR A 266 -3.94 17.01 5.75
#